data_AF-A0A1G9JC87-F1
#
_entry.id   AF-A0A1G9JC87-F1
#
_cell.length_a   1.000
_cell.length_b   1.000
_cell.length_c   1.000
_cell.angle_alpha   90.00
_cell.angle_beta   90.00
_cell.angle_gamma   90.00
#
_symmetry.space_group_name_H-M   'P 1'
#
loop_
_entity.id
_entity.type
_entity.pdbx_description
1 polymer ?
#
loop_
_entity_poly.entity_id
_entity_poly.type
_entity_poly.pdbx_seq_one_letter_code
_entity_poly.pdbx_strand_id
1 'polypeptide(L)'
;MNTYRFSFNNSKKTSTILFWFFTTLLTIPLTAAILLARSHPPFPAWLLLISLPLMLVAIYRLFKVVSERQSTEIVSLSKEGFTSLNFGSALFSEIHTIRIPVREIGLLGGTPFDYYKKTDADFPYLEFSITTQDGKMLKWILNEWGGLYNSKEDFSIFFNFLTALTDRLYQLYHVKEPYNSYLKILDEKGSWEKRG
;
A
#
# COMPACT_ATOMS: atom_id res chain seq x y z
N MET A 1 8.95 -22.17 8.05
CA MET A 1 8.17 -20.91 8.16
C MET A 1 8.83 -19.95 7.19
N ASN A 2 8.08 -19.42 6.22
CA ASN A 2 8.65 -18.51 5.23
C ASN A 2 8.31 -17.08 5.65
N THR A 3 9.29 -16.19 5.62
CA THR A 3 9.13 -14.78 6.00
C THR A 3 9.36 -13.90 4.78
N TYR A 4 8.46 -12.96 4.55
CA TYR A 4 8.46 -12.03 3.44
C TYR A 4 8.49 -10.62 3.98
N ARG A 5 9.44 -9.80 3.51
CA ARG A 5 9.60 -8.41 3.92
C ARG A 5 9.56 -7.51 2.70
N PHE A 6 8.59 -6.60 2.65
CA PHE A 6 8.41 -5.70 1.52
C PHE A 6 7.86 -4.35 1.98
N SER A 7 8.17 -3.29 1.24
CA SER A 7 7.58 -1.97 1.43
C SER A 7 6.24 -1.85 0.70
N PHE A 8 5.32 -1.06 1.25
CA PHE A 8 4.04 -0.73 0.62
C PHE A 8 3.56 0.66 1.04
N ASN A 9 2.60 1.20 0.29
CA ASN A 9 1.91 2.44 0.60
C ASN A 9 0.78 2.18 1.61
N ASN A 10 0.91 2.73 2.81
CA ASN A 10 -0.13 2.66 3.82
C ASN A 10 -1.15 3.80 3.64
N SER A 11 -2.27 3.51 3.00
CA SER A 11 -3.34 4.49 2.74
C SER A 11 -3.91 5.14 3.99
N LYS A 12 -3.79 4.51 5.17
CA LYS A 12 -4.25 5.10 6.44
C LYS A 12 -3.52 6.41 6.79
N LYS A 13 -2.32 6.63 6.24
CA LYS A 13 -1.53 7.87 6.45
C LYS A 13 -1.91 9.00 5.50
N THR A 14 -2.80 8.78 4.53
CA THR A 14 -3.17 9.77 3.50
C THR A 14 -3.83 11.03 4.09
N SER A 15 -4.67 10.88 5.12
CA SER A 15 -5.32 12.02 5.78
C SER A 15 -4.29 12.97 6.44
N THR A 16 -3.30 12.42 7.12
CA THR A 16 -2.21 13.20 7.74
C THR A 16 -1.40 13.94 6.68
N ILE A 17 -1.14 13.31 5.52
CA ILE A 17 -0.45 13.96 4.40
C ILE A 17 -1.27 15.14 3.86
N LEU A 18 -2.56 14.94 3.62
CA LEU A 18 -3.47 15.99 3.13
C LEU A 18 -3.53 17.17 4.12
N PHE A 19 -3.62 16.89 5.42
CA PHE A 19 -3.58 17.93 6.45
C PHE A 19 -2.33 18.80 6.34
N TRP A 20 -1.14 18.18 6.28
CA TRP A 20 0.11 18.93 6.15
C TRP A 20 0.27 19.59 4.78
N PHE A 21 -0.31 19.01 3.72
CA PHE A 21 -0.33 19.62 2.39
C PHE A 21 -1.11 20.94 2.41
N PHE A 22 -2.35 20.93 2.91
CA PHE A 22 -3.15 22.16 3.02
C PHE A 22 -2.56 23.16 4.00
N THR A 23 -1.96 22.70 5.10
CA THR A 23 -1.24 23.57 6.05
C THR A 23 -0.07 24.26 5.35
N THR A 24 0.70 23.53 4.53
CA THR A 24 1.81 24.08 3.75
C THR A 24 1.29 25.05 2.67
N LEU A 25 0.24 24.66 1.96
CA LEU A 25 -0.43 25.48 0.95
C LEU A 25 -0.97 26.79 1.51
N LEU A 26 -1.36 26.84 2.78
CA LEU A 26 -1.81 28.06 3.47
C LEU A 26 -0.64 28.89 4.01
N THR A 27 0.33 28.25 4.67
CA THR A 27 1.42 28.95 5.37
C THR A 27 2.42 29.62 4.42
N ILE A 28 2.69 29.03 3.24
CA ILE A 28 3.57 29.62 2.23
C ILE A 28 3.02 30.96 1.70
N PRO A 29 1.82 31.04 1.10
CA PRO A 29 1.29 32.29 0.57
C PRO A 29 1.01 33.31 1.67
N LEU A 30 0.62 32.88 2.88
CA LEU A 30 0.47 33.80 4.01
C LEU A 30 1.81 34.45 4.37
N THR A 31 2.89 33.65 4.46
CA THR A 31 4.23 34.18 4.73
C THR A 31 4.72 35.09 3.61
N ALA A 32 4.45 34.73 2.34
CA ALA A 32 4.79 35.56 1.19
C ALA A 32 4.01 36.89 1.17
N ALA A 33 2.72 36.88 1.50
CA ALA A 33 1.90 38.09 1.60
C ALA A 33 2.38 39.01 2.72
N ILE A 34 2.76 38.46 3.88
CA ILE A 34 3.35 39.22 5.01
C ILE A 34 4.71 39.84 4.59
N LEU A 35 5.53 39.12 3.83
CA LEU A 35 6.80 39.64 3.29
C LEU A 35 6.57 40.79 2.30
N LEU A 36 5.58 40.68 1.42
CA LEU A 36 5.23 41.72 0.43
C LEU A 36 4.53 42.94 1.07
N ALA A 37 3.71 42.72 2.10
CA ALA A 37 3.00 43.78 2.82
C ALA A 37 3.91 44.63 3.73
N ARG A 38 5.13 44.15 4.04
CA ARG A 38 6.18 44.91 4.74
C ARG A 38 6.49 46.26 4.08
N SER A 39 6.16 46.41 2.80
CA SER A 39 6.31 47.64 2.00
C SER A 39 5.41 48.80 2.47
N HIS A 40 4.42 48.56 3.34
CA HIS A 40 3.43 49.56 3.76
C HIS A 40 3.44 49.78 5.29
N PRO A 41 3.68 51.01 5.78
CA PRO A 41 3.60 51.31 7.22
C PRO A 41 2.14 51.37 7.73
N PRO A 42 1.84 50.88 8.95
CA PRO A 42 2.71 50.22 9.92
C PRO A 42 2.47 48.69 9.95
N PHE A 43 3.15 47.92 9.09
CA PHE A 43 3.05 46.47 9.14
C PHE A 43 3.84 45.86 10.33
N PRO A 44 3.25 44.99 11.17
CA PRO A 44 3.93 44.47 12.36
C PRO A 44 5.01 43.43 12.02
N ALA A 45 6.28 43.78 12.26
CA ALA A 45 7.42 42.89 11.99
C ALA A 45 7.41 41.59 12.81
N TRP A 46 6.74 41.55 13.97
CA TRP A 46 6.63 40.37 14.81
C TRP A 46 5.85 39.23 14.14
N LEU A 47 4.97 39.52 13.18
CA LEU A 47 4.24 38.50 12.42
C LEU A 47 5.18 37.62 11.59
N LEU A 48 6.29 38.17 11.08
CA LEU A 48 7.31 37.41 10.32
C LEU A 48 8.08 36.44 11.23
N LEU A 49 8.33 36.84 12.48
CA LEU A 49 8.99 35.98 13.47
C LEU A 49 8.14 34.74 13.81
N ILE A 50 6.83 34.79 13.57
CA ILE A 50 5.91 33.67 13.79
C ILE A 50 5.66 32.90 12.49
N SER A 51 5.41 33.59 11.38
CA SER A 51 5.01 32.94 10.12
C SER A 51 6.14 32.13 9.48
N LEU A 52 7.38 32.62 9.54
CA LEU A 52 8.52 31.97 8.88
C LEU A 52 8.89 30.63 9.55
N PRO A 53 8.98 30.52 10.89
CA PRO A 53 9.13 29.20 11.54
C PRO A 53 7.95 28.27 11.28
N LEU A 54 6.72 28.80 11.28
CA LEU A 54 5.52 28.00 11.03
C LEU A 54 5.53 27.38 9.62
N MET A 55 5.93 28.16 8.61
CA MET A 55 6.10 27.69 7.24
C MET A 55 7.16 26.58 7.15
N LEU A 56 8.32 26.77 7.78
CA LEU A 56 9.39 25.75 7.78
C LEU A 56 8.94 24.46 8.46
N VAL A 57 8.21 24.54 9.57
CA VAL A 57 7.64 23.38 10.27
C VAL A 57 6.60 22.67 9.40
N ALA A 58 5.71 23.41 8.73
CA ALA A 58 4.70 22.83 7.85
C ALA A 58 5.35 22.04 6.68
N ILE A 59 6.33 22.65 6.01
CA ILE A 59 7.10 22.01 4.93
C ILE A 59 7.81 20.75 5.44
N TYR A 60 8.54 20.86 6.54
CA TYR A 60 9.24 19.71 7.14
C TYR A 60 8.28 18.57 7.48
N ARG A 61 7.15 18.88 8.12
CA ARG A 61 6.13 17.90 8.48
C ARG A 61 5.50 17.25 7.26
N LEU A 62 5.22 18.02 6.19
CA LEU A 62 4.73 17.47 4.93
C LEU A 62 5.70 16.44 4.35
N PHE A 63 6.98 16.80 4.19
CA PHE A 63 7.99 15.87 3.67
C PHE A 63 8.16 14.64 4.56
N LYS A 64 8.20 14.84 5.89
CA LYS A 64 8.33 13.74 6.84
C LYS A 64 7.17 12.76 6.73
N VAL A 65 5.92 13.25 6.75
CA VAL A 65 4.74 12.37 6.69
C VAL A 65 4.60 11.71 5.32
N VAL A 66 5.00 12.38 4.23
CA VAL A 66 5.06 11.77 2.89
C VAL A 66 6.10 10.64 2.85
N SER A 67 7.27 10.82 3.46
CA SER A 67 8.29 9.78 3.56
C SER A 67 7.82 8.60 4.43
N GLU A 68 7.15 8.88 5.55
CA GLU A 68 6.55 7.85 6.42
C GLU A 68 5.34 7.13 5.79
N ARG A 69 4.85 7.58 4.63
CA ARG A 69 3.77 6.89 3.89
C ARG A 69 4.20 5.48 3.47
N GLN A 70 5.48 5.33 3.13
CA GLN A 70 6.09 4.02 2.94
C GLN A 70 6.12 3.30 4.29
N SER A 71 5.44 2.16 4.34
CA SER A 71 5.46 1.27 5.50
C SER A 71 6.13 -0.04 5.10
N THR A 72 6.91 -0.62 6.01
CA THR A 72 7.46 -1.96 5.81
C THR A 72 6.47 -2.97 6.38
N GLU A 73 6.17 -3.99 5.60
CA GLU A 73 5.45 -5.17 6.05
C GLU A 73 6.44 -6.32 6.31
N ILE A 74 6.16 -7.12 7.33
CA ILE A 74 6.79 -8.41 7.53
C ILE A 74 5.67 -9.44 7.69
N VAL A 75 5.57 -10.37 6.74
CA VAL A 75 4.60 -11.46 6.78
C VAL A 75 5.32 -12.79 6.99
N SER A 76 4.95 -13.51 8.04
CA SER A 76 5.42 -14.86 8.33
C SER A 76 4.32 -15.88 8.05
N LEU A 77 4.58 -16.82 7.16
CA LEU A 77 3.63 -17.84 6.72
C LEU A 77 3.88 -19.17 7.45
N SER A 78 2.82 -19.69 8.07
CA SER A 78 2.80 -20.93 8.83
C SER A 78 1.93 -21.98 8.12
N LYS A 79 1.71 -23.15 8.75
CA LYS A 79 0.80 -24.18 8.22
C LYS A 79 -0.67 -23.80 8.38
N GLU A 80 -1.00 -23.01 9.40
CA GLU A 80 -2.38 -22.70 9.81
C GLU A 80 -2.86 -21.34 9.29
N GLY A 81 -1.93 -20.45 8.94
CA GLY A 81 -2.22 -19.10 8.48
C GLY A 81 -0.97 -18.25 8.32
N PHE A 82 -1.12 -16.93 8.44
CA PHE A 82 0.00 -15.99 8.41
C PHE A 82 -0.07 -14.96 9.54
N THR A 83 1.08 -14.38 9.88
CA THR A 83 1.19 -13.23 10.80
C THR A 83 1.79 -12.06 10.08
N SER A 84 1.10 -10.92 10.08
CA SER A 84 1.56 -9.63 9.57
C SER A 84 1.91 -8.69 10.72
N LEU A 85 2.97 -7.91 10.55
CA LEU A 85 3.37 -6.88 11.51
C LEU A 85 2.31 -5.77 11.63
N ASN A 86 1.75 -5.30 10.51
CA ASN A 86 0.82 -4.17 10.52
C ASN A 86 -0.64 -4.57 10.71
N PHE A 87 -0.99 -5.83 10.43
CA PHE A 87 -2.36 -6.31 10.43
C PHE A 87 -2.62 -7.44 11.44
N GLY A 88 -1.59 -8.00 12.08
CA GLY A 88 -1.72 -9.12 13.03
C GLY A 88 -1.84 -10.48 12.34
N SER A 89 -2.30 -11.49 13.08
CA SER A 89 -2.49 -12.85 12.56
C SER A 89 -3.82 -13.03 11.83
N ALA A 90 -3.84 -13.96 10.88
CA ALA A 90 -5.04 -14.47 10.22
C ALA A 90 -4.85 -15.97 9.92
N LEU A 91 -5.83 -16.79 10.29
CA LEU A 91 -5.85 -18.22 9.95
C LEU A 91 -6.36 -18.40 8.53
N PHE A 92 -5.87 -19.42 7.82
CA PHE A 92 -6.36 -19.75 6.48
C PHE A 92 -7.86 -20.09 6.49
N SER A 93 -8.35 -20.70 7.56
CA SER A 93 -9.78 -20.99 7.76
C SER A 93 -10.64 -19.73 7.85
N GLU A 94 -10.08 -18.63 8.34
CA GLU A 94 -10.75 -17.34 8.54
C GLU A 94 -10.75 -16.50 7.26
N ILE A 95 -9.86 -16.76 6.30
CA ILE A 95 -9.82 -16.00 5.03
C ILE A 95 -11.10 -16.27 4.26
N HIS A 96 -11.87 -15.21 4.02
CA HIS A 96 -13.15 -15.27 3.32
C HIS A 96 -13.04 -14.77 1.88
N THR A 97 -12.33 -13.66 1.65
CA THR A 97 -12.11 -13.14 0.30
C THR A 97 -10.67 -12.72 0.07
N ILE A 98 -10.18 -12.93 -1.14
CA ILE A 98 -8.93 -12.35 -1.63
C ILE A 98 -9.26 -11.57 -2.89
N ARG A 99 -8.76 -10.34 -2.98
CA ARG A 99 -8.87 -9.50 -4.19
C ARG A 99 -7.51 -8.96 -4.55
N ILE A 100 -7.14 -9.22 -5.79
CA ILE A 100 -5.83 -8.94 -6.35
C ILE A 100 -6.11 -8.20 -7.66
N PRO A 101 -5.46 -7.05 -7.91
CA PRO A 101 -5.74 -6.29 -9.10
C PRO A 101 -5.17 -6.97 -10.34
N VAL A 102 -6.04 -7.54 -11.16
CA VAL A 102 -5.62 -8.32 -12.33
C VAL A 102 -5.70 -7.49 -13.59
N ARG A 103 -4.60 -7.50 -14.33
CA ARG A 103 -4.65 -7.55 -15.79
C ARG A 103 -3.94 -8.83 -16.20
N GLU A 104 -4.72 -9.84 -16.61
CA GLU A 104 -4.24 -11.10 -17.24
C GLU A 104 -3.49 -12.12 -16.33
N ILE A 105 -3.97 -12.42 -15.11
CA ILE A 105 -3.45 -13.56 -14.33
C ILE A 105 -3.95 -14.90 -14.90
N GLY A 106 -5.09 -14.90 -15.59
CA GLY A 106 -5.89 -16.10 -15.82
C GLY A 106 -5.41 -17.10 -16.88
N LEU A 107 -4.34 -16.88 -17.64
CA LEU A 107 -4.08 -17.73 -18.82
C LEU A 107 -2.80 -18.58 -18.86
N LEU A 108 -1.63 -18.21 -18.30
CA LEU A 108 -0.37 -18.89 -18.75
C LEU A 108 0.81 -18.95 -17.76
N GLY A 109 0.63 -19.07 -16.43
CA GLY A 109 1.79 -19.27 -15.53
C GLY A 109 2.81 -18.12 -15.60
N GLY A 110 2.31 -16.89 -15.66
CA GLY A 110 3.11 -15.68 -15.85
C GLY A 110 4.07 -15.39 -14.69
N THR A 111 5.16 -14.71 -15.04
CA THR A 111 6.16 -14.22 -14.08
C THR A 111 5.63 -12.96 -13.36
N PRO A 112 6.25 -12.53 -12.23
CA PRO A 112 5.85 -11.30 -11.55
C PRO A 112 5.69 -10.08 -12.48
N PHE A 113 6.46 -10.01 -13.56
CA PHE A 113 6.46 -8.88 -14.49
C PHE A 113 5.27 -8.88 -15.45
N ASP A 114 4.68 -10.03 -15.72
CA ASP A 114 3.50 -10.16 -16.59
C ASP A 114 2.25 -9.62 -15.91
N TYR A 115 2.23 -9.62 -14.58
CA TYR A 115 1.16 -9.09 -13.72
C TYR A 115 0.87 -7.59 -13.97
N TYR A 116 1.88 -6.80 -14.39
CA TYR A 116 1.80 -5.33 -14.47
C TYR A 116 2.26 -4.75 -15.82
N LYS A 117 2.04 -5.45 -16.93
CA LYS A 117 2.39 -4.91 -18.25
C LYS A 117 1.61 -3.62 -18.51
N LYS A 118 2.35 -2.52 -18.73
CA LYS A 118 1.80 -1.20 -19.06
C LYS A 118 1.00 -1.31 -20.36
N THR A 119 -0.31 -1.16 -20.28
CA THR A 119 -1.16 -0.87 -21.44
C THR A 119 -1.75 0.52 -21.25
N ASP A 120 -1.78 1.32 -22.31
CA ASP A 120 -2.18 2.74 -22.28
C ASP A 120 -3.64 2.99 -21.85
N ALA A 121 -4.39 1.93 -21.52
CA ALA A 121 -5.84 1.96 -21.42
C ALA A 121 -6.42 2.17 -20.00
N ASP A 122 -5.73 1.85 -18.89
CA ASP A 122 -6.23 2.20 -17.55
C ASP A 122 -5.10 2.33 -16.52
N PHE A 123 -5.29 3.22 -15.54
CA PHE A 123 -4.51 3.21 -14.31
C PHE A 123 -4.82 1.91 -13.56
N PRO A 124 -3.82 1.04 -13.29
CA PRO A 124 -4.10 -0.16 -12.53
C PRO A 124 -4.56 0.27 -11.14
N TYR A 125 -5.70 -0.25 -10.72
CA TYR A 125 -6.03 -0.29 -9.30
C TYR A 125 -4.94 -1.15 -8.65
N LEU A 126 -4.18 -0.67 -7.67
CA LEU A 126 -3.02 -1.39 -7.12
C LEU A 126 -3.27 -1.91 -5.71
N GLU A 127 -4.53 -2.08 -5.35
CA GLU A 127 -4.95 -2.46 -4.01
C GLU A 127 -5.16 -3.97 -3.95
N PHE A 128 -4.32 -4.62 -3.16
CA PHE A 128 -4.45 -6.01 -2.77
C PHE A 128 -5.19 -6.07 -1.44
N SER A 129 -6.20 -6.93 -1.35
CA SER A 129 -6.94 -7.08 -0.10
C SER A 129 -7.27 -8.52 0.25
N ILE A 130 -7.23 -8.80 1.55
CA ILE A 130 -7.70 -10.04 2.15
C ILE A 130 -8.73 -9.66 3.20
N THR A 131 -9.90 -10.27 3.15
CA THR A 131 -10.95 -10.09 4.15
C THR A 131 -11.15 -11.40 4.88
N THR A 132 -11.12 -11.34 6.21
CA THR A 132 -11.43 -12.47 7.08
C THR A 132 -12.93 -12.52 7.42
N GLN A 133 -13.41 -13.66 7.91
CA GLN A 133 -14.83 -13.89 8.24
C GLN A 133 -15.39 -12.91 9.28
N ASP A 134 -14.55 -12.39 10.18
CA ASP A 134 -14.89 -11.35 11.17
C ASP A 134 -14.99 -9.93 10.56
N GLY A 135 -14.81 -9.79 9.24
CA GLY A 135 -14.88 -8.52 8.52
C GLY A 135 -13.60 -7.71 8.54
N LYS A 136 -12.52 -8.19 9.18
CA LYS A 136 -11.23 -7.52 9.16
C LYS A 136 -10.61 -7.59 7.76
N MET A 137 -10.23 -6.42 7.24
CA MET A 137 -9.68 -6.27 5.90
C MET A 137 -8.22 -5.80 5.95
N LEU A 138 -7.33 -6.65 5.44
CA LEU A 138 -5.92 -6.34 5.23
C LEU A 138 -5.78 -5.73 3.83
N LYS A 139 -5.09 -4.60 3.72
CA LYS A 139 -4.93 -3.86 2.47
C LYS A 139 -3.48 -3.49 2.24
N TRP A 140 -2.92 -3.90 1.11
CA TRP A 140 -1.61 -3.47 0.64
C TRP A 140 -1.77 -2.72 -0.67
N ILE A 141 -1.17 -1.54 -0.76
CA ILE A 141 -1.11 -0.76 -1.99
C ILE A 141 0.35 -0.73 -2.42
N LEU A 142 0.68 -1.39 -3.52
CA LEU A 142 2.03 -1.39 -4.08
C LEU A 142 2.02 -0.63 -5.40
N ASN A 143 2.85 0.40 -5.55
CA ASN A 143 3.02 1.08 -6.83
C ASN A 143 3.60 0.14 -7.89
N GLU A 144 3.31 0.47 -9.15
CA GLU A 144 3.98 -0.15 -10.30
C GLU A 144 5.50 0.00 -10.19
N TRP A 145 6.22 -1.09 -10.47
CA TRP A 145 7.61 -1.14 -10.92
C TRP A 145 8.54 -0.04 -10.33
N GLY A 146 8.84 -0.13 -9.02
CA GLY A 146 9.83 0.77 -8.41
C GLY A 146 9.32 2.18 -8.11
N GLY A 147 8.01 2.34 -7.97
CA GLY A 147 7.41 3.62 -7.61
C GLY A 147 7.82 4.12 -6.22
N LEU A 148 7.35 5.32 -5.87
CA LEU A 148 7.74 6.06 -4.66
C LEU A 148 7.67 5.31 -3.32
N TYR A 149 6.93 4.20 -3.23
CA TYR A 149 6.66 3.49 -1.98
C TYR A 149 7.18 2.04 -1.93
N ASN A 150 7.66 1.48 -3.04
CA ASN A 150 8.15 0.09 -3.11
C ASN A 150 9.07 -0.12 -4.31
N SER A 151 10.16 -0.84 -4.10
CA SER A 151 11.09 -1.21 -5.16
C SER A 151 10.57 -2.37 -6.03
N LYS A 152 11.31 -2.71 -7.10
CA LYS A 152 11.05 -3.91 -7.90
C LYS A 152 11.27 -5.20 -7.09
N GLU A 153 12.24 -5.18 -6.19
CA GLU A 153 12.55 -6.25 -5.25
C GLU A 153 11.42 -6.42 -4.23
N ASP A 154 10.95 -5.31 -3.63
CA ASP A 154 9.78 -5.33 -2.73
C ASP A 154 8.57 -5.99 -3.40
N PHE A 155 8.33 -5.62 -4.66
CA PHE A 155 7.24 -6.21 -5.45
C PHE A 155 7.43 -7.72 -5.68
N SER A 156 8.64 -8.15 -6.04
CA SER A 156 8.94 -9.57 -6.25
C SER A 156 8.76 -10.39 -4.97
N ILE A 157 9.14 -9.83 -3.82
CA ILE A 157 8.95 -10.45 -2.50
C ILE A 157 7.46 -10.55 -2.16
N PHE A 158 6.69 -9.49 -2.38
CA PHE A 158 5.24 -9.48 -2.17
C PHE A 158 4.54 -10.54 -3.03
N PHE A 159 4.93 -10.65 -4.29
CA PHE A 159 4.38 -11.63 -5.21
C PHE A 159 4.70 -13.08 -4.79
N ASN A 160 5.92 -13.34 -4.31
CA ASN A 160 6.29 -14.64 -3.77
C ASN A 160 5.48 -14.99 -2.51
N PHE A 161 5.16 -13.99 -1.67
CA PHE A 161 4.22 -14.16 -0.57
C PHE A 161 2.83 -14.53 -1.08
N LEU A 162 2.31 -13.79 -2.06
CA LEU A 162 0.97 -14.00 -2.62
C LEU A 162 0.80 -15.40 -3.20
N THR A 163 1.81 -15.86 -3.94
CA THR A 163 1.86 -17.22 -4.51
C THR A 163 1.81 -18.26 -3.39
N ALA A 164 2.68 -18.12 -2.38
CA ALA A 164 2.72 -19.05 -1.26
C ALA A 164 1.40 -19.06 -0.47
N LEU A 165 0.75 -17.91 -0.32
CA LEU A 165 -0.55 -17.77 0.33
C LEU A 165 -1.63 -18.52 -0.47
N THR A 166 -1.75 -18.27 -1.77
CA THR A 166 -2.77 -18.90 -2.61
C THR A 166 -2.54 -20.39 -2.77
N ASP A 167 -1.30 -20.85 -2.87
CA ASP A 167 -0.96 -22.27 -2.98
C ASP A 167 -1.38 -23.01 -1.70
N ARG A 168 -1.09 -22.43 -0.53
CA ARG A 168 -1.53 -23.01 0.75
C ARG A 168 -3.05 -23.05 0.87
N LEU A 169 -3.72 -21.97 0.51
CA LEU A 169 -5.19 -21.96 0.48
C LEU A 169 -5.74 -22.98 -0.51
N TYR A 170 -5.16 -23.10 -1.68
CA TYR A 170 -5.59 -24.05 -2.71
C TYR A 170 -5.49 -25.49 -2.18
N GLN A 171 -4.36 -25.84 -1.55
CA GLN A 171 -4.14 -27.16 -0.95
C GLN A 171 -5.14 -27.51 0.15
N LEU A 172 -5.65 -26.53 0.90
CA LEU A 172 -6.67 -26.79 1.93
C LEU A 172 -7.98 -27.28 1.32
N TYR A 173 -8.33 -26.80 0.12
CA TYR A 173 -9.56 -27.19 -0.59
C TYR A 173 -9.34 -28.31 -1.63
N HIS A 174 -8.09 -28.54 -2.08
CA HIS A 174 -7.73 -29.47 -3.15
C HIS A 174 -6.56 -30.37 -2.75
N VAL A 175 -6.72 -31.14 -1.66
CA VAL A 175 -5.68 -31.97 -1.02
C VAL A 175 -4.98 -32.96 -1.98
N LYS A 176 -5.64 -33.36 -3.07
CA LYS A 176 -5.14 -34.36 -4.04
C LYS A 176 -4.41 -33.74 -5.24
N GLU A 177 -4.39 -32.42 -5.38
CA GLU A 177 -3.75 -31.75 -6.52
C GLU A 177 -2.30 -31.32 -6.23
N PRO A 178 -1.40 -31.40 -7.22
CA PRO A 178 0.00 -31.06 -7.03
C PRO A 178 0.22 -29.57 -6.71
N TYR A 179 1.31 -29.30 -5.98
CA TYR A 179 1.67 -28.00 -5.38
C TYR A 179 1.94 -26.86 -6.38
N ASN A 180 2.07 -27.12 -7.68
CA ASN A 180 2.45 -26.11 -8.68
C ASN A 180 1.27 -25.30 -9.24
N SER A 181 0.28 -24.98 -8.39
CA SER A 181 -0.96 -24.31 -8.77
C SER A 181 -0.90 -22.81 -8.51
N TYR A 182 0.08 -22.16 -9.15
CA TYR A 182 0.32 -20.71 -9.07
C TYR A 182 -0.98 -19.90 -9.22
N LEU A 183 -1.36 -19.18 -8.15
CA LEU A 183 -2.57 -18.34 -8.05
C LEU A 183 -3.89 -19.02 -8.50
N LYS A 184 -3.91 -20.36 -8.63
CA LYS A 184 -5.01 -21.12 -9.26
C LYS A 184 -6.34 -20.98 -8.53
N ILE A 185 -6.29 -20.58 -7.27
CA ILE A 185 -7.48 -20.37 -6.46
C ILE A 185 -8.26 -19.11 -6.89
N LEU A 186 -7.62 -18.17 -7.58
CA LEU A 186 -8.24 -16.93 -8.04
C LEU A 186 -8.99 -17.14 -9.36
N ASP A 187 -10.07 -16.39 -9.56
CA ASP A 187 -10.76 -16.30 -10.83
C ASP A 187 -10.01 -15.40 -11.84
N GLU A 188 -10.55 -15.28 -13.05
CA GLU A 188 -10.01 -14.44 -14.13
C GLU A 188 -9.90 -12.95 -13.78
N LYS A 189 -10.63 -12.51 -12.75
CA LYS A 189 -10.63 -11.14 -12.22
C LYS A 189 -9.70 -11.00 -11.00
N GLY A 190 -8.96 -12.06 -10.63
CA GLY A 190 -8.12 -12.17 -9.43
C GLY A 190 -8.86 -12.06 -8.12
N SER A 191 -10.11 -12.49 -8.14
CA SER A 191 -10.94 -12.60 -6.95
C SER A 191 -11.03 -14.06 -6.54
N TRP A 192 -10.98 -14.30 -5.25
CA TRP A 192 -11.39 -15.57 -4.65
C TRP A 192 -12.31 -15.29 -3.48
N GLU A 193 -13.34 -16.11 -3.36
CA GLU A 193 -14.31 -16.05 -2.27
C GLU A 193 -14.57 -17.48 -1.78
N LYS A 194 -14.47 -17.66 -0.46
CA LYS A 194 -14.78 -18.92 0.19
C LYS A 194 -16.26 -19.22 0.03
N ARG A 195 -16.57 -20.27 -0.70
CA ARG A 195 -17.94 -20.81 -0.81
C ARG A 195 -18.31 -21.44 0.54
N GLY A 196 -19.48 -21.08 1.05
CA GLY A 196 -20.03 -21.57 2.32
C GLY A 196 -20.21 -23.07 2.34
#